data_AF-A0A6I3N834-F1
#
_entry.id   AF-A0A6I3N834-F1
#
_cell.length_a   1.000
_cell.length_b   1.000
_cell.length_c   1.000
_cell.angle_alpha   90.00
_cell.angle_beta   90.00
_cell.angle_gamma   90.00
#
_symmetry.space_group_name_H-M   'P 1'
#
loop_
_entity.id
_entity.type
_entity.pdbx_description
1 polymer ?
#
loop_
_entity_poly.entity_id
_entity_poly.type
_entity_poly.pdbx_seq_one_letter_code
_entity_poly.pdbx_strand_id
1 'polypeptide(L)'
;MKHFLGDYTYRFYLVVLKLVLTIVPTISIVLVVLNLFFYQNDYQVNSIQFFSMILLAILRNWISVVISCIFWVSAVFVLLKICHVEIGEEKIESLEHLFKRSKTSSSISISMIETILEMLGIIFLVWLLYFNPEYISSYSIKDNRLIPLTPLFNSSVLIFYHPMIIAVYSVGFILSIGKLLIRRWSLGLAILHFVYKAGVCLLLCFIIMNQSVFNPEFFEEIFIYPPQKIMLHFDIFSNVIIAIIIGITFFDVIRPFSKVIKEI
;
A
#
# COMPACT_ATOMS: atom_id res chain seq x y z
N MET A 1 -13.95 5.43 -23.97
CA MET A 1 -13.45 6.20 -22.82
C MET A 1 -13.34 7.70 -23.10
N LYS A 2 -12.64 8.12 -24.16
CA LYS A 2 -12.55 9.54 -24.59
C LYS A 2 -13.92 10.26 -24.66
N HIS A 3 -14.89 9.65 -25.35
CA HIS A 3 -16.26 10.18 -25.45
C HIS A 3 -17.02 10.22 -24.11
N PHE A 4 -16.64 9.38 -23.14
CA PHE A 4 -17.28 9.35 -21.83
C PHE A 4 -16.69 10.42 -20.91
N LEU A 5 -15.37 10.61 -20.87
CA LEU A 5 -14.76 11.52 -19.89
C LEU A 5 -14.66 12.97 -20.34
N GLY A 6 -14.79 13.25 -21.63
CA GLY A 6 -14.50 14.58 -22.19
C GLY A 6 -13.01 14.74 -22.49
N ASP A 7 -12.69 15.63 -23.41
CA ASP A 7 -11.36 15.71 -24.04
C ASP A 7 -10.25 16.09 -23.04
N TYR A 8 -10.58 16.96 -22.07
CA TYR A 8 -9.68 17.38 -21.01
C TYR A 8 -9.40 16.26 -20.00
N THR A 9 -10.44 15.69 -19.40
CA THR A 9 -10.33 14.61 -18.41
C THR A 9 -9.68 13.36 -18.99
N TYR A 10 -9.88 13.09 -20.29
CA TYR A 10 -9.22 11.99 -20.99
C TYR A 10 -7.71 12.22 -21.15
N ARG A 11 -7.27 13.44 -21.49
CA ARG A 11 -5.82 13.77 -21.54
C ARG A 11 -5.19 13.57 -20.17
N PHE A 12 -5.86 14.01 -19.12
CA PHE A 12 -5.38 13.85 -17.76
C PHE A 12 -5.32 12.38 -17.31
N TYR A 13 -6.35 11.59 -17.66
CA TYR A 13 -6.35 10.13 -17.50
C TYR A 13 -5.12 9.47 -18.10
N LEU A 14 -4.73 9.85 -19.33
CA LEU A 14 -3.55 9.28 -19.97
C LEU A 14 -2.25 9.60 -19.23
N VAL A 15 -2.11 10.82 -18.69
CA VAL A 15 -0.91 11.20 -17.94
C VAL A 15 -0.81 10.41 -16.63
N VAL A 16 -1.93 10.25 -15.91
CA VAL A 16 -1.99 9.48 -14.66
C VAL A 16 -1.75 8.00 -14.92
N LEU A 17 -2.41 7.45 -15.95
CA LEU A 17 -2.19 6.07 -16.37
C LEU A 17 -0.73 5.81 -16.70
N LYS A 18 -0.07 6.74 -17.43
CA LYS A 18 1.35 6.63 -17.76
C LYS A 18 2.24 6.68 -16.52
N LEU A 19 1.92 7.52 -15.53
CA LEU A 19 2.64 7.57 -14.25
C LEU A 19 2.52 6.26 -13.48
N VAL A 20 1.30 5.75 -13.31
CA VAL A 20 1.03 4.49 -12.59
C VAL A 20 1.67 3.29 -13.31
N LEU A 21 1.55 3.21 -14.63
CA LEU A 21 2.20 2.18 -15.45
C LEU A 21 3.73 2.25 -15.44
N THR A 22 4.31 3.40 -15.06
CA THR A 22 5.77 3.51 -14.89
C THR A 22 6.20 3.01 -13.51
N ILE A 23 5.50 3.44 -12.46
CA ILE A 23 5.91 3.21 -11.08
C ILE A 23 5.55 1.78 -10.63
N VAL A 24 4.28 1.38 -10.78
CA VAL A 24 3.76 0.15 -10.17
C VAL A 24 4.40 -1.12 -10.75
N PRO A 25 4.54 -1.29 -12.07
CA PRO A 25 5.21 -2.47 -12.62
C PRO A 25 6.69 -2.54 -12.24
N THR A 26 7.38 -1.40 -12.16
CA THR A 26 8.80 -1.35 -11.77
C THR A 26 9.02 -1.91 -10.36
N ILE A 27 8.20 -1.48 -9.41
CA ILE A 27 8.26 -2.00 -8.03
C ILE A 27 7.91 -3.47 -8.00
N SER A 28 6.87 -3.86 -8.74
CA SER A 28 6.43 -5.26 -8.75
C SER A 28 7.50 -6.21 -9.29
N ILE A 29 8.30 -5.77 -10.28
CA ILE A 29 9.46 -6.53 -10.75
C ILE A 29 10.49 -6.69 -9.63
N VAL A 30 10.85 -5.61 -8.92
CA VAL A 30 11.79 -5.66 -7.79
C VAL A 30 11.31 -6.65 -6.73
N LEU A 31 10.02 -6.64 -6.41
CA LEU A 31 9.41 -7.55 -5.43
C LEU A 31 9.45 -9.03 -5.88
N VAL A 32 9.17 -9.31 -7.16
CA VAL A 32 9.29 -10.67 -7.71
C VAL A 32 10.73 -11.16 -7.67
N VAL A 33 11.69 -10.30 -8.00
CA VAL A 33 13.11 -10.64 -7.96
C VAL A 33 13.55 -10.93 -6.53
N LEU A 34 13.17 -10.10 -5.56
CA LEU A 34 13.42 -10.36 -4.14
C LEU A 34 12.84 -11.72 -3.72
N ASN A 35 11.58 -12.01 -4.08
CA ASN A 35 10.95 -13.30 -3.80
C ASN A 35 11.75 -14.51 -4.31
N LEU A 36 12.28 -14.40 -5.52
CA LEU A 36 13.05 -15.49 -6.14
C LEU A 36 14.41 -15.68 -5.47
N PHE A 37 15.03 -14.63 -4.93
CA PHE A 37 16.28 -14.75 -4.17
C PHE A 37 16.08 -15.42 -2.81
N PHE A 38 14.97 -15.13 -2.11
CA PHE A 38 14.72 -15.71 -0.79
C PHE A 38 14.24 -17.17 -0.83
N TYR A 39 13.45 -17.57 -1.84
CA TYR A 39 12.97 -18.95 -2.00
C TYR A 39 13.97 -19.91 -2.69
N GLN A 40 15.22 -19.51 -2.91
CA GLN A 40 16.25 -20.37 -3.55
C GLN A 40 16.61 -21.63 -2.76
N ASN A 41 16.14 -21.81 -1.52
CA ASN A 41 16.62 -22.88 -0.66
C ASN A 41 16.17 -24.30 -1.03
N ASP A 42 15.11 -24.49 -1.84
CA ASP A 42 14.54 -25.83 -2.08
C ASP A 42 14.82 -26.45 -3.44
N TYR A 43 15.40 -25.69 -4.38
CA TYR A 43 15.51 -26.19 -5.75
C TYR A 43 16.96 -26.30 -6.21
N GLN A 44 17.45 -27.54 -6.35
CA GLN A 44 18.65 -27.84 -7.15
C GLN A 44 18.34 -27.68 -8.64
N VAL A 45 18.08 -26.44 -9.07
CA VAL A 45 17.74 -26.10 -10.45
C VAL A 45 19.02 -25.80 -11.22
N ASN A 46 19.12 -26.35 -12.43
CA ASN A 46 20.16 -25.96 -13.37
C ASN A 46 20.04 -24.45 -13.69
N SER A 47 21.17 -23.75 -13.86
CA SER A 47 21.20 -22.27 -14.05
C SER A 47 20.30 -21.76 -15.18
N ILE A 48 20.13 -22.55 -16.24
CA ILE A 48 19.26 -22.26 -17.38
C ILE A 48 17.76 -22.35 -17.03
N GLN A 49 17.37 -23.34 -16.23
CA GLN A 49 16.00 -23.51 -15.77
C GLN A 49 15.62 -22.45 -14.71
N PHE A 50 16.58 -22.03 -13.88
CA PHE A 50 16.38 -20.92 -12.96
C PHE A 50 16.11 -19.61 -13.71
N PHE A 51 16.90 -19.33 -14.75
CA PHE A 51 16.71 -18.13 -15.58
C PHE A 51 15.35 -18.12 -16.30
N SER A 52 14.91 -19.27 -16.85
CA SER A 52 13.61 -19.36 -17.51
C SER A 52 12.45 -19.19 -16.53
N MET A 53 12.55 -19.73 -15.30
CA MET A 53 11.56 -19.54 -14.24
C MET A 53 11.43 -18.06 -13.83
N ILE A 54 12.55 -17.36 -13.63
CA ILE A 54 12.54 -15.93 -13.31
C ILE A 54 11.85 -15.14 -14.42
N LEU A 55 12.22 -15.40 -15.67
CA LEU A 55 11.70 -14.65 -16.82
C LEU A 55 10.18 -14.86 -16.96
N LEU A 56 9.70 -16.10 -16.82
CA LEU A 56 8.27 -16.43 -16.79
C LEU A 56 7.52 -15.78 -15.63
N ALA A 57 8.10 -15.79 -14.42
CA ALA A 57 7.50 -15.18 -13.24
C ALA A 57 7.35 -13.66 -13.39
N ILE A 58 8.41 -12.99 -13.87
CA ILE A 58 8.40 -11.57 -14.17
C ILE A 58 7.35 -11.25 -15.25
N LEU A 59 7.34 -11.98 -16.36
CA LEU A 59 6.41 -11.71 -17.46
C LEU A 59 4.95 -11.86 -17.02
N ARG A 60 4.64 -12.96 -16.33
CA ARG A 60 3.29 -13.24 -15.81
C ARG A 60 2.83 -12.16 -14.84
N ASN A 61 3.69 -11.79 -13.89
CA ASN A 61 3.36 -10.78 -12.90
C ASN A 61 3.22 -9.39 -13.54
N TRP A 62 4.10 -9.04 -14.48
CA TRP A 62 4.05 -7.77 -15.19
C TRP A 62 2.73 -7.58 -15.94
N ILE A 63 2.29 -8.59 -16.70
CA ILE A 63 1.01 -8.56 -17.43
C ILE A 63 -0.16 -8.37 -16.45
N SER A 64 -0.18 -9.14 -15.36
CA SER A 64 -1.23 -9.06 -14.33
C SER A 64 -1.32 -7.66 -13.70
N VAL A 65 -0.17 -7.09 -13.35
CA VAL A 65 -0.06 -5.77 -12.72
C VAL A 65 -0.46 -4.66 -13.69
N VAL A 66 -0.04 -4.74 -14.96
CA VAL A 66 -0.41 -3.75 -15.99
C VAL A 66 -1.93 -3.73 -16.20
N ILE A 67 -2.56 -4.90 -16.32
CA ILE A 67 -4.03 -5.02 -16.47
C ILE A 67 -4.73 -4.45 -15.23
N SER A 68 -4.24 -4.79 -14.03
CA SER A 68 -4.78 -4.29 -12.77
C SER A 68 -4.68 -2.76 -12.65
N CYS A 69 -3.56 -2.17 -13.05
CA CYS A 69 -3.37 -0.72 -13.07
C CYS A 69 -4.35 -0.04 -14.02
N ILE A 70 -4.52 -0.57 -15.23
CA ILE A 70 -5.48 -0.02 -16.21
C ILE A 70 -6.89 -0.09 -15.64
N PHE A 71 -7.28 -1.21 -15.04
CA PHE A 71 -8.59 -1.39 -14.43
C PHE A 71 -8.85 -0.38 -13.31
N TRP A 72 -7.94 -0.29 -12.33
CA TRP A 72 -8.13 0.59 -11.17
C TRP A 72 -8.08 2.07 -11.53
N VAL A 73 -7.13 2.50 -12.37
CA VAL A 73 -7.10 3.90 -12.85
C VAL A 73 -8.37 4.23 -13.61
N SER A 74 -8.85 3.33 -14.46
CA SER A 74 -10.11 3.51 -15.18
C SER A 74 -11.31 3.64 -14.25
N ALA A 75 -11.40 2.77 -13.25
CA ALA A 75 -12.48 2.77 -12.26
C ALA A 75 -12.54 4.11 -11.49
N VAL A 76 -11.39 4.64 -11.06
CA VAL A 76 -11.30 5.95 -10.38
C VAL A 76 -11.88 7.06 -11.26
N PHE A 77 -11.47 7.11 -12.53
CA PHE A 77 -11.90 8.14 -13.46
C PHE A 77 -13.40 8.04 -13.79
N VAL A 78 -13.95 6.82 -13.84
CA VAL A 78 -15.39 6.61 -13.97
C VAL A 78 -16.13 7.10 -12.72
N LEU A 79 -15.64 6.77 -11.51
CA LEU A 79 -16.23 7.20 -10.25
C LEU A 79 -16.21 8.72 -10.09
N LEU A 80 -15.11 9.39 -10.44
CA LEU A 80 -15.03 10.85 -10.37
C LEU A 80 -16.04 11.53 -11.28
N LYS A 81 -16.26 10.97 -12.46
CA LYS A 81 -17.29 11.48 -13.36
C LYS A 81 -18.69 11.28 -12.79
N ILE A 82 -18.99 10.13 -12.20
CA ILE A 82 -20.29 9.84 -11.56
C ILE A 82 -20.52 10.78 -10.36
N CYS A 83 -19.47 11.06 -9.59
CA CYS A 83 -19.54 11.95 -8.43
C CYS A 83 -19.48 13.45 -8.80
N HIS A 84 -19.54 13.80 -10.09
CA HIS A 84 -19.48 15.19 -10.58
C HIS A 84 -18.30 16.00 -10.00
N VAL A 85 -17.15 15.35 -9.79
CA VAL A 85 -15.97 16.03 -9.27
C VAL A 85 -15.34 16.84 -10.40
N GLU A 86 -15.41 18.17 -10.29
CA GLU A 86 -14.77 19.07 -11.24
C GLU A 86 -13.25 18.99 -11.12
N ILE A 87 -12.61 18.53 -12.20
CA ILE A 87 -11.15 18.54 -12.33
C ILE A 87 -10.80 19.88 -12.95
N GLY A 88 -10.27 20.81 -12.17
CA GLY A 88 -10.00 22.18 -12.61
C GLY A 88 -9.21 22.23 -13.93
N GLU A 89 -9.61 23.12 -14.84
CA GLU A 89 -9.25 23.17 -16.28
C GLU A 89 -7.80 23.62 -16.61
N GLU A 90 -6.84 23.52 -15.69
CA GLU A 90 -5.46 23.90 -16.01
C GLU A 90 -4.80 22.89 -16.96
N LYS A 91 -4.36 23.35 -18.14
CA LYS A 91 -3.68 22.55 -19.18
C LYS A 91 -2.53 21.70 -18.63
N ILE A 92 -2.82 20.44 -18.32
CA ILE A 92 -1.84 19.41 -18.03
C ILE A 92 -1.62 18.62 -19.30
N GLU A 93 -0.55 18.94 -20.02
CA GLU A 93 -0.21 18.31 -21.30
C GLU A 93 0.87 17.23 -21.17
N SER A 94 1.67 17.21 -20.08
CA SER A 94 2.74 16.22 -19.89
C SER A 94 3.05 15.88 -18.43
N LEU A 95 3.74 14.75 -18.23
CA LEU A 95 4.32 14.34 -16.93
C LEU A 95 5.25 15.41 -16.36
N GLU A 96 5.98 16.13 -17.22
CA GLU A 96 6.92 17.17 -16.82
C GLU A 96 6.20 18.41 -16.26
N HIS A 97 5.06 18.79 -16.85
CA HIS A 97 4.16 19.80 -16.29
C HIS A 97 3.61 19.37 -14.92
N LEU A 98 3.36 18.07 -14.73
CA LEU A 98 2.92 17.57 -13.43
C LEU A 98 3.98 17.72 -12.34
N PHE A 99 5.25 17.46 -12.65
CA PHE A 99 6.37 17.64 -11.72
C PHE A 99 6.67 19.11 -11.47
N LYS A 100 6.61 19.97 -12.50
CA LYS A 100 6.89 21.42 -12.38
C LYS A 100 5.86 22.13 -11.49
N ARG A 101 4.57 21.75 -11.58
CA ARG A 101 3.50 22.26 -10.71
C ARG A 101 3.71 21.94 -9.22
N SER A 102 4.46 20.87 -8.88
CA SER A 102 4.74 20.52 -7.48
C SER A 102 5.62 21.55 -6.74
N LYS A 103 6.38 22.37 -7.48
CA LYS A 103 7.26 23.38 -6.90
C LYS A 103 6.53 24.65 -6.46
N THR A 104 5.30 24.88 -6.91
CA THR A 104 4.50 26.05 -6.52
C THR A 104 3.80 25.77 -5.20
N SER A 105 4.53 25.98 -4.10
CA SER A 105 4.07 25.77 -2.72
C SER A 105 2.99 26.78 -2.34
N SER A 106 1.72 26.36 -2.38
CA SER A 106 0.64 26.98 -1.61
C SER A 106 0.33 26.08 -0.42
N SER A 107 -0.09 26.63 0.72
CA SER A 107 -0.37 25.86 1.97
C SER A 107 -1.43 24.76 1.79
N ILE A 108 -2.24 24.86 0.74
CA ILE A 108 -3.38 23.98 0.40
C ILE A 108 -2.97 22.85 -0.55
N SER A 109 -1.80 22.94 -1.19
CA SER A 109 -1.40 21.96 -2.19
C SER A 109 -1.03 20.61 -1.56
N ILE A 110 -1.39 19.54 -2.27
CA ILE A 110 -1.00 18.17 -1.95
C ILE A 110 0.33 17.89 -2.64
N SER A 111 1.32 17.43 -1.86
CA SER A 111 2.62 17.04 -2.40
C SER A 111 2.48 15.77 -3.24
N MET A 112 2.93 15.85 -4.49
CA MET A 112 2.99 14.68 -5.37
C MET A 112 3.91 13.60 -4.81
N ILE A 113 5.07 13.99 -4.27
CA ILE A 113 6.07 13.05 -3.73
C ILE A 113 5.48 12.31 -2.52
N GLU A 114 4.77 13.03 -1.65
CA GLU A 114 4.09 12.44 -0.50
C GLU A 114 3.00 11.46 -0.94
N THR A 115 2.22 11.82 -1.96
CA THR A 115 1.18 10.92 -2.48
C THR A 115 1.76 9.68 -3.18
N ILE A 116 2.89 9.83 -3.88
CA ILE A 116 3.61 8.69 -4.46
C ILE A 116 4.15 7.79 -3.34
N LEU A 117 4.78 8.36 -2.30
CA LEU A 117 5.24 7.59 -1.14
C LEU A 117 4.10 6.85 -0.43
N GLU A 118 2.92 7.47 -0.30
CA GLU A 118 1.73 6.80 0.22
C GLU A 118 1.32 5.61 -0.66
N MET A 119 1.29 5.77 -1.99
CA MET A 119 0.99 4.67 -2.92
C MET A 119 2.03 3.55 -2.82
N LEU A 120 3.31 3.90 -2.72
CA LEU A 120 4.40 2.95 -2.51
C LEU A 120 4.21 2.17 -1.20
N GLY A 121 3.89 2.87 -0.12
CA GLY A 121 3.61 2.26 1.18
C GLY A 121 2.43 1.29 1.12
N ILE A 122 1.33 1.68 0.47
CA ILE A 122 0.15 0.81 0.28
C ILE A 122 0.52 -0.47 -0.48
N ILE A 123 1.23 -0.33 -1.61
CA ILE A 123 1.62 -1.49 -2.44
C ILE A 123 2.58 -2.40 -1.66
N PHE A 124 3.56 -1.83 -0.98
CA PHE A 124 4.53 -2.57 -0.18
C PHE A 124 3.85 -3.34 0.96
N LEU A 125 2.91 -2.70 1.66
CA LEU A 125 2.23 -3.28 2.80
C LEU A 125 1.25 -4.39 2.38
N VAL A 126 0.53 -4.21 1.26
CA VAL A 126 -0.26 -5.31 0.65
C VAL A 126 0.64 -6.46 0.26
N TRP A 127 1.77 -6.19 -0.39
CA TRP A 127 2.72 -7.24 -0.75
C TRP A 127 3.23 -8.02 0.47
N LEU A 128 3.54 -7.32 1.55
CA LEU A 128 4.06 -7.91 2.77
C LEU A 128 2.99 -8.73 3.52
N LEU A 129 1.80 -8.18 3.76
CA LEU A 129 0.76 -8.86 4.55
C LEU A 129 -0.03 -9.92 3.77
N TYR A 130 -0.22 -9.73 2.46
CA TYR A 130 -1.05 -10.61 1.65
C TYR A 130 -0.23 -11.67 0.92
N PHE A 131 0.89 -11.27 0.30
CA PHE A 131 1.63 -12.18 -0.56
C PHE A 131 2.78 -12.87 0.15
N ASN A 132 3.42 -12.23 1.12
CA ASN A 132 4.61 -12.78 1.77
C ASN A 132 4.68 -12.44 3.28
N PRO A 133 3.67 -12.90 4.07
CA PRO A 133 3.69 -12.68 5.52
C PRO A 133 4.89 -13.36 6.20
N GLU A 134 5.45 -14.38 5.55
CA GLU A 134 6.61 -15.16 5.99
C GLU A 134 7.90 -14.32 6.09
N TYR A 135 7.98 -13.15 5.42
CA TYR A 135 9.15 -12.28 5.55
C TYR A 135 9.28 -11.60 6.90
N ILE A 136 8.18 -11.47 7.63
CA ILE A 136 8.22 -11.01 9.01
C ILE A 136 8.42 -12.25 9.86
N SER A 137 9.63 -12.80 9.83
CA SER A 137 10.03 -13.99 10.58
C SER A 137 11.24 -13.70 11.46
N SER A 138 11.45 -14.56 12.45
CA SER A 138 12.70 -14.64 13.19
C SER A 138 13.76 -15.19 12.23
N TYR A 139 14.93 -14.56 12.23
CA TYR A 139 16.06 -15.00 11.40
C TYR A 139 17.19 -15.47 12.31
N SER A 140 17.74 -16.64 12.02
CA SER A 140 18.97 -17.11 12.66
C SER A 140 20.10 -17.20 11.65
N ILE A 141 21.31 -16.94 12.12
CA ILE A 141 22.53 -17.06 11.33
C ILE A 141 23.05 -18.48 11.51
N LYS A 142 22.88 -19.31 10.48
CA LYS A 142 23.48 -20.64 10.41
C LYS A 142 24.40 -20.67 9.20
N ASP A 143 25.65 -21.09 9.40
CA ASP A 143 26.67 -21.17 8.33
C ASP A 143 26.83 -19.88 7.50
N ASN A 144 26.93 -18.72 8.17
CA ASN A 144 27.02 -17.39 7.54
C ASN A 144 25.82 -17.00 6.65
N ARG A 145 24.67 -17.67 6.78
CA ARG A 145 23.43 -17.37 6.04
C ARG A 145 22.28 -17.04 6.99
N LEU A 146 21.48 -16.07 6.62
CA LEU A 146 20.22 -15.72 7.29
C LEU A 146 19.15 -16.71 6.85
N ILE A 147 18.66 -17.53 7.76
CA ILE A 147 17.60 -18.51 7.51
C ILE A 147 16.35 -18.06 8.28
N PRO A 148 15.20 -17.89 7.61
CA PRO A 148 13.93 -17.65 8.29
C PRO A 148 13.54 -18.91 9.07
N LEU A 149 13.28 -18.77 10.37
CA LEU A 149 12.86 -19.87 11.25
C LEU A 149 11.36 -19.86 11.43
N THR A 150 10.85 -18.83 12.09
CA THR A 150 9.47 -18.80 12.57
C THR A 150 8.79 -17.51 12.12
N PRO A 151 7.67 -17.54 11.38
CA PRO A 151 6.96 -16.33 10.99
C PRO A 151 6.22 -15.71 12.18
N LEU A 152 6.20 -14.38 12.26
CA LEU A 152 5.45 -13.60 13.26
C LEU A 152 3.95 -13.85 13.15
N PHE A 153 3.45 -13.94 11.92
CA PHE A 153 2.04 -14.13 11.66
C PHE A 153 1.71 -15.59 11.40
N ASN A 154 0.62 -16.05 11.99
CA ASN A 154 0.01 -17.31 11.65
C ASN A 154 -0.77 -17.16 10.34
N SER A 155 -0.20 -17.66 9.25
CA SER A 155 -0.77 -17.59 7.89
C SER A 155 -2.20 -18.15 7.81
N SER A 156 -2.52 -19.18 8.61
CA SER A 156 -3.86 -19.80 8.62
C SER A 156 -4.94 -18.87 9.17
N VAL A 157 -4.59 -17.96 10.09
CA VAL A 157 -5.51 -16.99 10.67
C VAL A 157 -5.49 -15.68 9.89
N LEU A 158 -4.32 -15.26 9.39
CA LEU A 158 -4.16 -14.03 8.62
C LEU A 158 -4.93 -14.06 7.29
N ILE A 159 -5.11 -15.24 6.69
CA ILE A 159 -5.87 -15.39 5.43
C ILE A 159 -7.34 -14.97 5.58
N PHE A 160 -7.92 -15.04 6.78
CA PHE A 160 -9.29 -14.58 7.01
C PHE A 160 -9.42 -13.04 6.97
N TYR A 161 -8.32 -12.32 7.22
CA TYR A 161 -8.28 -10.86 7.13
C TYR A 161 -7.98 -10.34 5.72
N HIS A 162 -7.55 -11.22 4.80
CA HIS A 162 -7.18 -10.86 3.43
C HIS A 162 -8.28 -10.10 2.66
N PRO A 163 -9.58 -10.47 2.72
CA PRO A 163 -10.63 -9.72 2.03
C PRO A 163 -10.76 -8.28 2.53
N MET A 164 -10.64 -8.07 3.85
CA MET A 164 -10.67 -6.73 4.45
C MET A 164 -9.42 -5.92 4.08
N ILE A 165 -8.24 -6.55 4.08
CA ILE A 165 -6.98 -5.96 3.64
C ILE A 165 -7.15 -5.45 2.20
N ILE A 166 -7.56 -6.31 1.26
CA ILE A 166 -7.79 -5.89 -0.13
C ILE A 166 -8.77 -4.72 -0.21
N ALA A 167 -9.92 -4.81 0.46
CA ALA A 167 -10.95 -3.77 0.39
C ALA A 167 -10.42 -2.40 0.85
N VAL A 168 -9.76 -2.35 2.02
CA VAL A 168 -9.22 -1.11 2.58
C VAL A 168 -8.11 -0.55 1.69
N TYR A 169 -7.16 -1.39 1.24
CA TYR A 169 -6.05 -0.92 0.42
C TYR A 169 -6.48 -0.52 -1.00
N SER A 170 -7.50 -1.17 -1.59
CA SER A 170 -8.10 -0.72 -2.85
C SER A 170 -8.69 0.69 -2.73
N VAL A 171 -9.43 0.96 -1.65
CA VAL A 171 -9.96 2.31 -1.37
C VAL A 171 -8.81 3.31 -1.17
N GLY A 172 -7.76 2.92 -0.43
CA GLY A 172 -6.56 3.75 -0.25
C GLY A 172 -5.89 4.11 -1.56
N PHE A 173 -5.73 3.14 -2.45
CA PHE A 173 -5.13 3.35 -3.77
C PHE A 173 -5.97 4.30 -4.64
N ILE A 174 -7.30 4.10 -4.67
CA ILE A 174 -8.25 5.00 -5.34
C ILE A 174 -8.11 6.42 -4.80
N LEU A 175 -8.00 6.55 -3.48
CA LEU A 175 -7.92 7.85 -2.80
C LEU A 175 -6.59 8.55 -3.07
N SER A 176 -5.47 7.83 -3.09
CA SER A 176 -4.17 8.38 -3.48
C SER A 176 -4.16 8.84 -4.94
N ILE A 177 -4.84 8.13 -5.84
CA ILE A 177 -5.08 8.62 -7.20
C ILE A 177 -5.92 9.90 -7.13
N GLY A 178 -7.03 9.93 -6.39
CA GLY A 178 -7.84 11.14 -6.17
C GLY A 178 -7.03 12.35 -5.66
N LYS A 179 -6.11 12.15 -4.72
CA LYS A 179 -5.17 13.17 -4.22
C LYS A 179 -4.24 13.69 -5.33
N LEU A 180 -3.71 12.80 -6.19
CA LEU A 180 -2.90 13.19 -7.35
C LEU A 180 -3.71 13.98 -8.39
N LEU A 181 -5.01 13.72 -8.48
CA LEU A 181 -5.93 14.34 -9.43
C LEU A 181 -6.35 15.76 -8.99
N ILE A 182 -6.84 15.90 -7.75
CA ILE A 182 -7.41 17.16 -7.25
C ILE A 182 -6.30 18.12 -6.79
N ARG A 183 -5.19 17.61 -6.25
CA ARG A 183 -4.00 18.36 -5.78
C ARG A 183 -4.23 19.50 -4.80
N ARG A 184 -5.47 19.73 -4.39
CA ARG A 184 -5.91 20.63 -3.34
C ARG A 184 -6.76 19.82 -2.38
N TRP A 185 -6.70 20.17 -1.11
CA TRP A 185 -7.62 19.60 -0.13
C TRP A 185 -8.99 20.22 -0.32
N SER A 186 -9.95 19.42 -0.80
CA SER A 186 -11.37 19.77 -0.72
C SER A 186 -11.98 19.11 0.52
N LEU A 187 -13.07 19.68 1.03
CA LEU A 187 -13.76 19.15 2.21
C LEU A 187 -14.24 17.70 1.97
N GLY A 188 -14.75 17.39 0.77
CA GLY A 188 -15.12 16.03 0.38
C GLY A 188 -13.93 15.06 0.34
N LEU A 189 -12.77 15.48 -0.16
CA LEU A 189 -11.56 14.66 -0.18
C LEU A 189 -11.00 14.44 1.23
N ALA A 190 -11.09 15.45 2.11
CA ALA A 190 -10.69 15.33 3.51
C ALA A 190 -11.58 14.33 4.28
N ILE A 191 -12.90 14.35 4.04
CA ILE A 191 -13.83 13.36 4.62
C ILE A 191 -13.52 11.95 4.11
N LEU A 192 -13.32 11.77 2.81
CA LEU A 192 -12.95 10.46 2.27
C LEU A 192 -11.62 9.95 2.85
N HIS A 193 -10.64 10.85 3.01
CA HIS A 193 -9.36 10.50 3.62
C HIS A 193 -9.50 10.10 5.09
N PHE A 194 -10.38 10.79 5.83
CA PHE A 194 -10.74 10.41 7.19
C PHE A 194 -11.37 9.03 7.26
N VAL A 195 -12.40 8.76 6.44
CA VAL A 195 -13.08 7.45 6.40
C VAL A 195 -12.09 6.34 6.06
N TYR A 196 -11.19 6.56 5.10
CA TYR A 196 -10.13 5.62 4.77
C TYR A 196 -9.19 5.36 5.95
N LYS A 197 -8.66 6.41 6.60
CA LYS A 197 -7.74 6.27 7.74
C LYS A 197 -8.41 5.61 8.94
N ALA A 198 -9.70 5.88 9.17
CA ALA A 198 -10.50 5.20 10.18
C ALA A 198 -10.66 3.70 9.85
N GLY A 199 -10.93 3.35 8.60
CA GLY A 199 -10.99 1.96 8.14
C GLY A 199 -9.66 1.20 8.30
N VAL A 200 -8.54 1.83 7.94
CA VAL A 200 -7.18 1.28 8.19
C VAL A 200 -6.93 1.08 9.67
N CYS A 201 -7.27 2.07 10.50
CA CYS A 201 -7.11 1.99 11.96
C CYS A 201 -7.90 0.82 12.53
N LEU A 202 -9.19 0.71 12.18
CA LEU A 202 -10.05 -0.39 12.63
C LEU A 202 -9.51 -1.75 12.20
N LEU A 203 -9.07 -1.89 10.94
CA LEU A 203 -8.48 -3.12 10.43
C LEU A 203 -7.24 -3.54 11.24
N LEU A 204 -6.33 -2.60 11.49
CA LEU A 204 -5.13 -2.88 12.29
C LEU A 204 -5.48 -3.23 13.73
N CYS A 205 -6.44 -2.54 14.35
CA CYS A 205 -6.93 -2.88 15.68
C CYS A 205 -7.48 -4.30 15.73
N PHE A 206 -8.29 -4.72 14.75
CA PHE A 206 -8.82 -6.09 14.71
C PHE A 206 -7.73 -7.16 14.54
N ILE A 207 -6.70 -6.88 13.73
CA ILE A 207 -5.56 -7.78 13.56
C ILE A 207 -4.76 -7.89 14.88
N ILE A 208 -4.49 -6.76 15.54
CA ILE A 208 -3.67 -6.70 16.74
C ILE A 208 -4.38 -7.29 17.96
N MET A 209 -5.69 -7.08 18.10
CA MET A 209 -6.48 -7.64 19.19
C MET A 209 -6.66 -9.15 19.08
N ASN A 210 -6.54 -9.72 17.87
CA ASN A 210 -6.63 -11.16 17.68
C ASN A 210 -5.27 -11.83 17.93
N GLN A 211 -5.09 -12.33 19.15
CA GLN A 211 -3.89 -13.05 19.58
C GLN A 211 -3.55 -14.23 18.66
N SER A 212 -4.55 -14.90 18.07
CA SER A 212 -4.34 -16.05 17.19
C SER A 212 -3.69 -15.70 15.85
N VAL A 213 -3.68 -14.42 15.46
CA VAL A 213 -2.94 -13.95 14.27
C VAL A 213 -1.44 -14.00 14.50
N PHE A 214 -0.99 -13.91 15.74
CA PHE A 214 0.42 -13.94 16.09
C PHE A 214 0.87 -15.37 16.41
N ASN A 215 2.00 -15.79 15.85
CA ASN A 215 2.58 -17.08 16.13
C ASN A 215 3.29 -17.05 17.49
N PRO A 216 2.87 -17.83 18.49
CA PRO A 216 3.51 -17.84 19.81
C PRO A 216 4.99 -18.26 19.75
N GLU A 217 5.35 -19.18 18.85
CA GLU A 217 6.72 -19.68 18.70
C GLU A 217 7.71 -18.57 18.32
N PHE A 218 7.27 -17.57 17.56
CA PHE A 218 8.08 -16.40 17.22
C PHE A 218 8.51 -15.62 18.46
N PHE A 219 7.61 -15.49 19.44
CA PHE A 219 7.91 -14.78 20.69
C PHE A 219 8.80 -15.61 21.61
N GLU A 220 8.71 -16.93 21.57
CA GLU A 220 9.59 -17.82 22.33
C GLU A 220 11.06 -17.73 21.87
N GLU A 221 11.29 -17.56 20.57
CA GLU A 221 12.65 -17.43 20.02
C GLU A 221 13.29 -16.07 20.31
N ILE A 222 12.50 -14.99 20.29
CA ILE A 222 13.02 -13.62 20.46
C ILE A 222 13.11 -13.23 21.94
N PHE A 223 12.19 -13.69 22.77
CA PHE A 223 12.16 -13.37 24.19
C PHE A 223 12.66 -14.55 25.01
N ILE A 224 13.68 -14.32 25.84
CA ILE A 224 14.25 -15.31 26.78
C ILE A 224 13.23 -15.73 27.88
N TYR A 225 11.99 -15.23 27.82
CA TYR A 225 10.94 -15.46 28.80
C TYR A 225 10.00 -16.59 28.37
N PRO A 226 9.49 -17.41 29.30
CA PRO A 226 8.52 -18.44 28.98
C PRO A 226 7.21 -17.83 28.43
N PRO A 227 6.59 -18.45 27.42
CA PRO A 227 5.44 -17.92 26.66
C PRO A 227 4.25 -17.53 27.53
N GLN A 228 4.09 -18.22 28.68
CA GLN A 228 3.04 -17.99 29.66
C GLN A 228 3.06 -16.57 30.26
N LYS A 229 4.24 -15.93 30.38
CA LYS A 229 4.36 -14.54 30.88
C LYS A 229 4.12 -13.50 29.78
N ILE A 230 4.44 -13.83 28.53
CA ILE A 230 4.26 -12.96 27.36
C ILE A 230 2.77 -12.86 27.02
N MET A 231 2.05 -14.00 27.02
CA MET A 231 0.59 -14.01 26.86
C MET A 231 -0.13 -13.20 27.95
N LEU A 232 0.38 -13.24 29.19
CA LEU A 232 -0.15 -12.46 30.32
C LEU A 232 0.01 -10.94 30.16
N HIS A 233 0.94 -10.47 29.32
CA HIS A 233 1.16 -9.04 29.04
C HIS A 233 0.77 -8.65 27.61
N PHE A 234 0.23 -9.57 26.81
CA PHE A 234 -0.17 -9.30 25.43
C PHE A 234 -1.22 -8.19 25.37
N ASP A 235 -2.14 -8.15 26.34
CA ASP A 235 -3.17 -7.10 26.42
C ASP A 235 -2.56 -5.71 26.64
N ILE A 236 -1.50 -5.61 27.46
CA ILE A 236 -0.80 -4.34 27.70
C ILE A 236 -0.04 -3.94 26.42
N PHE A 237 0.67 -4.88 25.80
CA PHE A 237 1.44 -4.64 24.60
C PHE A 237 0.57 -4.23 23.40
N SER A 238 -0.51 -4.97 23.16
CA SER A 238 -1.49 -4.67 22.11
C SER A 238 -2.15 -3.31 22.32
N ASN A 239 -2.52 -2.96 23.56
CA ASN A 239 -3.09 -1.65 23.88
C ASN A 239 -2.11 -0.49 23.62
N VAL A 240 -0.81 -0.66 23.92
CA VAL A 240 0.21 0.35 23.62
C VAL A 240 0.36 0.53 22.10
N ILE A 241 0.42 -0.55 21.32
CA ILE A 241 0.49 -0.48 19.87
C ILE A 241 -0.77 0.18 19.29
N ILE A 242 -1.95 -0.19 19.76
CA ILE A 242 -3.22 0.41 19.36
C ILE A 242 -3.23 1.91 19.66
N ALA A 243 -2.77 2.34 20.83
CA ALA A 243 -2.67 3.75 21.19
C ALA A 243 -1.73 4.52 20.25
N ILE A 244 -0.59 3.93 19.88
CA ILE A 244 0.34 4.53 18.91
C ILE A 244 -0.32 4.66 17.53
N ILE A 245 -1.01 3.62 17.05
CA ILE A 245 -1.71 3.64 15.76
C ILE A 245 -2.81 4.70 15.74
N ILE A 246 -3.60 4.80 16.82
CA ILE A 246 -4.63 5.84 16.97
C ILE A 246 -3.98 7.23 16.95
N GLY A 247 -2.87 7.43 17.67
CA GLY A 247 -2.14 8.70 17.69
C GLY A 247 -1.63 9.11 16.30
N ILE A 248 -1.01 8.19 15.56
CA ILE A 248 -0.50 8.43 14.21
C ILE A 248 -1.65 8.75 13.24
N THR A 249 -2.72 7.95 13.26
CA THR A 249 -3.88 8.15 12.38
C THR A 249 -4.61 9.45 12.68
N PHE A 250 -4.72 9.83 13.95
CA PHE A 250 -5.30 11.11 14.37
C PHE A 250 -4.49 12.29 13.84
N PHE A 251 -3.16 12.25 13.94
CA PHE A 251 -2.29 13.29 13.41
C PHE A 251 -2.38 13.40 11.88
N ASP A 252 -2.44 12.26 11.18
CA ASP A 252 -2.63 12.18 9.74
C ASP A 252 -3.99 12.73 9.26
N VAL A 253 -5.02 12.66 10.10
CA VAL A 253 -6.36 13.21 9.82
C VAL A 253 -6.38 14.73 10.02
N ILE A 254 -5.77 15.24 11.10
CA ILE A 254 -5.81 16.67 11.44
C ILE A 254 -5.12 17.52 10.36
N ARG A 255 -3.99 17.05 9.81
CA ARG A 255 -3.23 17.77 8.79
C ARG A 255 -4.12 18.23 7.60
N PRO A 256 -4.87 17.34 6.92
CA PRO A 256 -5.88 17.69 5.92
C PRO A 256 -6.89 18.76 6.36
N PHE A 257 -7.54 18.56 7.50
CA PHE A 257 -8.60 19.45 7.98
C PHE A 257 -8.07 20.84 8.34
N SER A 258 -6.89 20.91 8.96
CA SER A 258 -6.22 22.18 9.27
C SER A 258 -5.86 22.99 8.02
N LYS A 259 -5.62 22.33 6.88
CA LYS A 259 -5.37 23.00 5.60
C LYS A 259 -6.66 23.56 5.00
N VAL A 260 -7.77 22.82 5.10
CA VAL A 260 -9.10 23.28 4.62
C VAL A 260 -9.64 24.43 5.47
N ILE A 261 -9.52 24.37 6.80
CA ILE A 261 -10.06 25.39 7.71
C ILE A 261 -9.31 26.73 7.59
N LYS A 262 -8.02 26.73 7.25
CA LYS A 262 -7.25 27.98 7.02
C LYS A 262 -7.69 28.77 5.79
N GLU A 263 -8.58 28.22 4.97
CA GLU A 263 -9.07 28.80 3.71
C GLU A 263 -10.52 29.30 3.83
N ILE A 264 -11.25 28.94 4.91
CA ILE A 264 -12.58 29.45 5.25
C ILE A 264 -12.44 30.70 6.13
#